data_AF-W1I7R9-F1
#
_entry.id   AF-W1I7R9-F1
#
_cell.length_a   1.000
_cell.length_b   1.000
_cell.length_c   1.000
_cell.angle_alpha   90.00
_cell.angle_beta   90.00
_cell.angle_gamma   90.00
#
_symmetry.space_group_name_H-M   'P 1'
#
loop_
_entity.id
_entity.type
_entity.pdbx_description
1 polymer ?
#
loop_
_entity_poly.entity_id
_entity_poly.type
_entity_poly.pdbx_seq_one_letter_code
_entity_poly.pdbx_strand_id
1 'polypeptide(L)'
;MVAKLDDTAGFMMTSEWGDVEYPTSFGMENKSPEEEAVELADSKTGASLKLTILKPEARIWTMVAGGGASVVYADTIADMAGIDDLANYGEYSGGPLLVRQNSMQRHFLTL
;
A
#
# COMPACT_ATOMS: atom_id res chain seq x y z
N MET A 1 -16.17 22.32 6.60
CA MET A 1 -15.28 21.80 7.66
C MET A 1 -14.62 20.55 7.11
N VAL A 2 -13.31 20.39 7.25
CA VAL A 2 -12.57 19.21 6.76
C VAL A 2 -11.92 18.58 8.00
N ALA A 3 -12.04 17.26 8.14
CA ALA A 3 -11.46 16.50 9.24
C ALA A 3 -10.57 15.37 8.69
N LYS A 4 -9.58 14.96 9.48
CA LYS A 4 -8.76 13.77 9.25
C LYS A 4 -8.83 12.93 10.52
N LEU A 5 -9.17 11.66 10.38
CA LEU A 5 -9.26 10.71 11.48
C LEU A 5 -7.96 9.91 11.57
N ASP A 6 -7.54 9.55 12.77
CA ASP A 6 -6.42 8.65 12.99
C ASP A 6 -6.93 7.21 12.87
N ASP A 7 -6.62 6.57 11.73
CA ASP A 7 -7.04 5.20 11.43
C ASP A 7 -6.48 4.18 12.42
N THR A 8 -5.29 4.44 12.98
CA THR A 8 -4.66 3.57 13.97
C THR A 8 -5.43 3.52 15.29
N ALA A 9 -6.21 4.55 15.61
CA ALA A 9 -7.06 4.60 16.80
C ALA A 9 -8.43 3.92 16.59
N GLY A 10 -8.72 3.43 15.37
CA GLY A 10 -10.01 2.83 15.02
C GLY A 10 -10.44 1.71 15.97
N PHE A 11 -9.51 0.84 16.39
CA PHE A 11 -9.82 -0.26 17.31
C PHE A 11 -10.28 0.19 18.70
N MET A 12 -9.88 1.40 19.14
CA MET A 12 -10.31 1.97 20.42
C MET A 12 -11.64 2.70 20.31
N MET A 13 -11.95 3.24 19.12
CA MET A 13 -13.07 4.14 18.90
C MET A 13 -14.27 3.47 18.21
N THR A 14 -14.27 2.14 18.09
CA THR A 14 -15.31 1.36 17.41
C THR A 14 -16.74 1.73 17.84
N SER A 15 -16.96 2.05 19.13
CA SER A 15 -18.29 2.43 19.64
C SER A 15 -18.73 3.83 19.20
N GLU A 16 -17.78 4.76 19.03
CA GLU A 16 -18.06 6.16 18.72
C GLU A 16 -18.07 6.41 17.21
N TRP A 17 -17.10 5.82 16.51
CA TRP A 17 -16.89 6.03 15.09
C TRP A 17 -17.75 5.10 14.24
N GLY A 18 -18.06 3.90 14.74
CA GLY A 18 -18.75 2.88 13.97
C GLY A 18 -17.92 2.45 12.76
N ASP A 19 -18.60 2.25 11.62
CA ASP A 19 -17.96 1.87 10.35
C ASP A 19 -17.65 3.14 9.56
N VAL A 20 -16.42 3.64 9.70
CA VAL A 20 -15.96 4.86 9.02
C VAL A 20 -15.23 4.49 7.74
N GLU A 21 -15.71 5.00 6.62
CA GLU A 21 -15.03 4.87 5.34
C GLU A 21 -13.95 5.95 5.16
N TYR A 22 -12.80 5.56 4.63
CA TYR A 22 -11.71 6.45 4.20
C TYR A 22 -11.76 6.60 2.68
N PRO A 23 -12.48 7.60 2.14
CA PRO A 23 -12.66 7.73 0.70
C PRO A 23 -11.33 8.06 0.02
N THR A 24 -11.15 7.57 -1.20
CA THR A 24 -10.02 7.94 -2.04
C THR A 24 -10.01 9.45 -2.26
N SER A 25 -8.82 10.04 -2.32
CA SER A 25 -8.67 11.48 -2.52
C SER A 25 -9.26 11.92 -3.86
N PHE A 26 -9.82 13.11 -3.90
CA PHE A 26 -10.40 13.67 -5.12
C PHE A 26 -9.37 13.72 -6.26
N GLY A 27 -9.70 13.11 -7.40
CA GLY A 27 -8.82 13.05 -8.58
C GLY A 27 -7.90 11.83 -8.64
N MET A 28 -7.92 10.95 -7.63
CA MET A 28 -7.31 9.62 -7.72
C MET A 28 -8.31 8.62 -8.31
N GLU A 29 -7.81 7.63 -9.04
CA GLU A 29 -8.62 6.47 -9.42
C GLU A 29 -9.01 5.67 -8.18
N ASN A 30 -10.13 4.93 -8.27
CA ASN A 30 -10.49 3.99 -7.21
C ASN A 30 -9.39 2.95 -7.05
N LYS A 31 -9.24 2.46 -5.82
CA LYS A 31 -8.27 1.40 -5.51
C LYS A 31 -8.51 0.20 -6.41
N SER A 32 -7.44 -0.39 -6.92
CA SER A 32 -7.52 -1.64 -7.66
C SER A 32 -7.92 -2.79 -6.73
N PRO A 33 -8.48 -3.89 -7.26
CA PRO A 33 -8.77 -5.09 -6.47
C PRO A 33 -7.54 -5.61 -5.70
N GLU A 34 -6.34 -5.43 -6.25
CA GLU A 34 -5.08 -5.83 -5.64
C GLU A 34 -4.69 -4.91 -4.48
N GLU A 35 -4.90 -3.60 -4.60
CA GLU A 35 -4.68 -2.64 -3.51
C GLU A 35 -5.63 -2.93 -2.34
N GLU A 36 -6.91 -3.17 -2.62
CA GLU A 36 -7.90 -3.56 -1.61
C GLU A 36 -7.53 -4.88 -0.93
N ALA A 37 -7.04 -5.86 -1.69
CA ALA A 37 -6.61 -7.14 -1.13
C ALA A 37 -5.39 -7.01 -0.21
N VAL A 38 -4.45 -6.12 -0.53
CA VAL A 38 -3.29 -5.83 0.31
C VAL A 38 -3.70 -5.09 1.58
N GLU A 39 -4.59 -4.10 1.49
CA GLU A 39 -5.10 -3.37 2.66
C GLU A 39 -5.92 -4.27 3.59
N LEU A 40 -6.70 -5.20 3.03
CA LEU A 40 -7.38 -6.23 3.80
C LEU A 40 -6.39 -7.20 4.47
N ALA A 41 -5.24 -7.46 3.85
CA ALA A 41 -4.20 -8.28 4.46
C ALA A 41 -3.49 -7.53 5.59
N ASP A 42 -3.20 -6.24 5.41
CA ASP A 42 -2.60 -5.33 6.39
C ASP A 42 -3.43 -5.27 7.67
N SER A 43 -4.73 -4.99 7.55
CA SER A 43 -5.67 -4.90 8.69
C SER A 43 -5.81 -6.20 9.51
N LYS A 44 -5.38 -7.34 8.97
CA LYS A 44 -5.43 -8.65 9.62
C LYS A 44 -4.09 -9.09 10.24
N THR A 45 -3.10 -8.21 10.28
CA THR A 45 -1.76 -8.53 10.82
C THR A 45 -1.20 -7.39 11.65
N GLY A 46 -0.25 -7.68 12.53
CA GLY A 46 0.58 -6.65 13.16
C GLY A 46 1.80 -6.23 12.32
N ALA A 47 1.92 -6.78 11.11
CA ALA A 47 2.92 -6.39 10.13
C ALA A 47 2.35 -5.25 9.27
N SER A 48 3.23 -4.45 8.64
CA SER A 48 2.82 -3.39 7.72
C SER A 48 2.93 -3.91 6.30
N LEU A 49 1.85 -3.80 5.53
CA LEU A 49 1.77 -4.13 4.10
C LEU A 49 1.11 -2.96 3.37
N LYS A 50 1.85 -2.32 2.46
CA LYS A 50 1.33 -1.21 1.64
C LYS A 50 1.57 -1.47 0.17
N LEU A 51 0.57 -1.18 -0.65
CA LEU A 51 0.66 -1.21 -2.11
C LEU A 51 -0.13 -0.02 -2.66
N THR A 52 0.49 0.68 -3.60
CA THR A 52 -0.12 1.72 -4.42
C THR A 52 0.35 1.53 -5.86
N ILE A 53 -0.59 1.37 -6.77
CA ILE A 53 -0.32 1.24 -8.20
C ILE A 53 -0.26 2.65 -8.79
N LEU A 54 0.86 2.98 -9.41
CA LEU A 54 1.10 4.28 -10.01
C LEU A 54 0.86 4.25 -11.51
N LYS A 55 1.42 3.24 -12.18
CA LYS A 55 1.37 3.07 -13.63
C LYS A 55 1.49 1.59 -14.01
N PRO A 56 0.38 0.85 -14.16
CA PRO A 56 0.40 -0.59 -14.41
C PRO A 56 1.24 -1.01 -15.63
N GLU A 57 1.31 -0.16 -16.66
CA GLU A 57 2.05 -0.42 -17.89
C GLU A 57 3.56 -0.12 -17.79
N ALA A 58 4.02 0.44 -16.68
CA ALA A 58 5.43 0.76 -16.50
C ALA A 58 6.27 -0.50 -16.26
N ARG A 59 7.57 -0.41 -16.59
CA ARG A 59 8.44 -1.58 -16.61
C ARG A 59 9.03 -1.95 -15.25
N ILE A 60 9.16 -1.01 -14.32
CA ILE A 60 9.86 -1.22 -13.05
C ILE A 60 8.86 -1.41 -11.93
N TRP A 61 8.85 -2.64 -11.41
CA TRP A 61 8.00 -3.08 -10.32
C TRP A 61 8.86 -3.30 -9.07
N THR A 62 8.42 -2.77 -7.93
CA THR A 62 9.16 -2.84 -6.66
C THR A 62 8.41 -3.63 -5.58
N MET A 63 9.14 -4.52 -4.90
CA MET A 63 8.67 -5.21 -3.70
C MET A 63 9.76 -5.13 -2.63
N VAL A 64 9.72 -4.06 -1.84
CA VAL A 64 10.81 -3.68 -0.92
C VAL A 64 10.41 -3.95 0.54
N ALA A 65 11.35 -4.46 1.33
CA ALA A 65 11.15 -4.62 2.76
C ALA A 65 11.48 -3.31 3.50
N GLY A 66 10.53 -2.80 4.29
CA GLY A 66 10.70 -1.60 5.12
C GLY A 66 10.34 -0.30 4.41
N GLY A 67 9.47 0.50 5.04
CA GLY A 67 9.01 1.79 4.51
C GLY A 67 10.12 2.81 4.24
N GLY A 68 11.20 2.83 5.02
CA GLY A 68 12.34 3.73 4.73
C GLY A 68 13.10 3.33 3.47
N ALA A 69 13.28 2.02 3.25
CA ALA A 69 13.96 1.52 2.07
C ALA A 69 13.10 1.70 0.82
N SER A 70 11.78 1.47 0.90
CA SER A 70 10.88 1.64 -0.25
C SER A 70 10.91 3.05 -0.82
N VAL A 71 11.00 4.08 0.04
CA VAL A 71 11.15 5.48 -0.39
C VAL A 71 12.48 5.69 -1.12
N VAL A 72 13.60 5.23 -0.55
CA VAL A 72 14.92 5.40 -1.17
C VAL A 72 14.99 4.71 -2.54
N TYR A 73 14.40 3.51 -2.67
CA TYR A 73 14.32 2.82 -3.96
C TYR A 73 13.47 3.58 -4.97
N ALA A 74 12.30 4.09 -4.57
CA ALA A 74 11.44 4.88 -5.44
C ALA A 74 12.15 6.16 -5.94
N ASP A 75 12.81 6.91 -5.05
CA ASP A 75 13.58 8.11 -5.40
C ASP A 75 14.71 7.77 -6.39
N THR A 76 15.44 6.70 -6.13
CA THR A 76 16.55 6.27 -6.98
C THR A 76 16.07 5.84 -8.37
N ILE A 77 14.93 5.14 -8.45
CA ILE A 77 14.33 4.74 -9.73
C ILE A 77 13.85 5.98 -10.48
N ALA A 78 13.20 6.92 -9.81
CA ALA A 78 12.74 8.15 -10.43
C ALA A 78 13.92 8.98 -10.99
N ASP A 79 15.05 9.03 -10.29
CA ASP A 79 16.25 9.76 -10.73
C ASP A 79 16.97 9.06 -11.90
N MET A 80 17.09 7.73 -11.85
CA MET A 80 17.90 6.97 -12.82
C MET A 80 17.13 6.50 -14.06
N ALA A 81 15.87 6.10 -13.90
CA ALA A 81 15.03 5.56 -14.97
C ALA A 81 13.90 6.52 -15.39
N GLY A 82 13.60 7.53 -14.57
CA GLY A 82 12.46 8.41 -14.76
C GLY A 82 11.22 7.90 -14.03
N ILE A 83 10.41 8.83 -13.54
CA ILE A 83 9.19 8.51 -12.79
C ILE A 83 8.18 7.71 -13.62
N ASP A 84 8.21 7.88 -14.95
CA ASP A 84 7.30 7.20 -15.86
C ASP A 84 7.54 5.69 -15.98
N ASP A 85 8.70 5.22 -15.51
CA ASP A 85 9.07 3.80 -15.54
C ASP A 85 8.73 3.08 -14.22
N LEU A 86 8.27 3.78 -13.18
CA LEU A 86 7.89 3.20 -11.89
C LEU A 86 6.41 2.79 -11.88
N ALA A 87 6.15 1.49 -11.77
CA ALA A 87 4.80 0.94 -11.85
C ALA A 87 4.02 1.03 -10.54
N ASN A 88 4.71 0.86 -9.41
CA ASN A 88 4.08 0.80 -8.11
C ASN A 88 4.99 1.38 -7.01
N TYR A 89 4.35 1.82 -5.94
CA TYR A 89 4.98 2.10 -4.66
C TYR A 89 4.43 1.14 -3.60
N GLY A 90 5.29 0.48 -2.85
CA GLY A 90 4.82 -0.45 -1.82
C GLY A 90 5.93 -0.97 -0.93
N GLU A 91 5.53 -1.47 0.24
CA GLU A 91 6.46 -2.02 1.22
C GLU A 91 5.83 -3.18 2.01
N TYR A 92 6.70 -4.00 2.59
CA TYR A 92 6.32 -4.92 3.65
C TYR A 92 7.32 -4.84 4.81
N SER A 93 6.83 -4.81 6.05
CA SER A 93 7.67 -4.74 7.24
C SER A 93 6.97 -5.29 8.49
N GLY A 94 7.67 -5.34 9.64
CA GLY A 94 7.09 -5.87 10.88
C GLY A 94 7.05 -7.40 10.99
N GLY A 95 7.89 -8.11 10.22
CA GLY A 95 8.02 -9.56 10.29
C GLY A 95 6.76 -10.34 9.86
N PRO A 96 6.20 -10.09 8.67
CA PRO A 96 5.02 -10.81 8.20
C PRO A 96 5.30 -12.32 8.10
N LEU A 97 4.29 -13.14 8.40
CA LEU A 97 4.36 -14.58 8.17
C LEU A 97 4.54 -14.89 6.68
N LEU A 98 5.23 -15.99 6.37
CA LEU A 98 5.49 -16.43 4.99
C LEU A 98 4.22 -16.47 4.11
N VAL A 99 3.08 -16.87 4.67
CA VAL A 99 1.80 -16.91 3.95
C VAL A 99 1.33 -15.53 3.47
N ARG A 100 1.62 -14.47 4.22
CA ARG A 100 1.26 -13.08 3.90
C ARG A 100 2.22 -12.48 2.89
N GLN A 101 3.51 -12.77 3.03
CA GLN A 101 4.52 -12.42 2.02
C GLN A 101 4.20 -13.07 0.67
N ASN A 102 3.83 -14.35 0.66
CA ASN A 102 3.40 -15.06 -0.55
C ASN A 102 2.07 -14.52 -1.10
N SER A 103 1.20 -13.96 -0.25
CA SER A 103 -0.03 -13.28 -0.70
C SER A 103 0.31 -12.01 -1.46
N MET A 104 1.15 -11.14 -0.90
CA MET A 104 1.65 -9.93 -1.58
C MET A 104 2.30 -10.28 -2.92
N GLN A 105 3.20 -11.26 -2.95
CA GLN A 105 3.86 -11.71 -4.19
C GLN A 105 2.87 -12.18 -5.25
N ARG A 106 1.80 -12.89 -4.88
CA ARG A 106 0.81 -13.38 -5.85
C ARG A 106 0.03 -12.24 -6.49
N HIS A 107 -0.44 -11.27 -5.70
CA HIS A 107 -1.17 -10.13 -6.24
C HIS A 107 -0.25 -9.27 -7.13
N PHE A 108 1.02 -9.19 -6.78
CA PHE A 108 2.03 -8.50 -7.57
C PHE A 108 2.30 -9.14 -8.94
N LEU A 109 2.28 -10.47 -9.02
CA LEU A 109 2.53 -11.22 -10.26
C LEU A 109 1.29 -11.31 -11.18
N THR A 110 0.13 -10.83 -10.73
CA THR A 110 -1.11 -10.84 -11.50
C THR A 110 -1.49 -9.48 -12.08
N LEU A 111 -0.72 -8.44 -11.77
CA LEU A 111 -0.81 -7.09 -12.35
C LEU A 111 -0.10 -7.03 -13.71
#